data_AF-A0A956PGN7-F1
#
_entry.id   AF-A0A956PGN7-F1
#
_cell.length_a   1.000
_cell.length_b   1.000
_cell.length_c   1.000
_cell.angle_alpha   90.00
_cell.angle_beta   90.00
_cell.angle_gamma   90.00
#
_symmetry.space_group_name_H-M   'P 1'
#
loop_
_entity.id
_entity.type
_entity.pdbx_description
1 polymer ?
#
loop_
_entity_poly.entity_id
_entity_poly.type
_entity_poly.pdbx_seq_one_letter_code
_entity_poly.pdbx_strand_id
1 'polypeptide(L)' 'GEVGDASHETQKHDLQQLLEWHEQYPVTDYERHRNDAIEDVQGNRNPFIDFPELARKVDFSEGFGG' A
#
# COMPACT_ATOMS: atom_id res chain seq x y z
N GLY A 1 -8.84 -6.70 27.01
CA GLY A 1 -8.36 -6.01 25.79
C GLY A 1 -8.61 -6.95 24.66
N GLU A 2 -9.78 -6.85 24.06
CA GLU A 2 -10.19 -7.75 22.98
C GLU A 2 -9.73 -7.12 21.67
N VAL A 3 -8.64 -7.64 21.15
CA VAL A 3 -8.24 -7.47 19.75
C VAL A 3 -9.00 -8.52 18.96
N GLY A 4 -9.99 -8.09 18.18
CA GLY A 4 -10.77 -9.00 17.35
C GLY A 4 -12.13 -8.49 16.88
N ASP A 5 -12.29 -7.18 16.62
CA ASP A 5 -13.48 -6.73 15.87
C ASP A 5 -13.15 -6.72 14.38
N ALA A 6 -13.54 -7.79 13.69
CA ALA A 6 -13.43 -8.00 12.25
C ALA A 6 -14.39 -7.10 11.42
N SER A 7 -14.91 -6.01 11.99
CA SER A 7 -15.86 -5.12 11.33
C SER A 7 -15.22 -4.02 10.46
N HIS A 8 -13.88 -3.91 10.46
CA HIS A 8 -13.12 -2.96 9.64
C HIS A 8 -12.05 -3.65 8.79
N GLU A 9 -12.35 -4.84 8.26
CA GLU A 9 -11.62 -5.33 7.10
C GLU A 9 -11.79 -4.32 5.96
N THR A 10 -10.67 -3.83 5.42
CA THR A 10 -10.58 -2.81 4.37
C THR A 10 -11.70 -2.99 3.35
N GLN A 11 -12.72 -2.12 3.40
CA GLN A 11 -13.82 -2.23 2.45
C GLN A 11 -13.36 -1.68 1.09
N LYS A 12 -14.04 -2.06 -0.01
CA LYS A 12 -13.70 -1.56 -1.35
C LYS A 12 -13.65 -0.02 -1.43
N HIS A 13 -14.44 0.65 -0.59
CA HIS A 13 -14.41 2.10 -0.45
C HIS A 13 -13.07 2.62 0.10
N ASP A 14 -12.46 1.92 1.05
CA ASP A 14 -11.18 2.29 1.65
C ASP A 14 -10.05 2.13 0.63
N LEU A 15 -10.10 1.11 -0.22
CA LEU A 15 -9.15 0.94 -1.31
C LEU A 15 -9.21 2.11 -2.30
N GLN A 16 -10.40 2.52 -2.74
CA GLN A 16 -10.53 3.66 -3.64
C GLN A 16 -9.94 4.93 -3.03
N GLN A 17 -10.20 5.17 -1.74
CA GLN A 17 -9.66 6.32 -1.03
C GLN A 17 -8.12 6.28 -0.95
N LEU A 18 -7.54 5.12 -0.69
CA LEU A 18 -6.08 4.93 -0.63
C LEU A 18 -5.43 5.17 -2.00
N LEU A 19 -6.07 4.73 -3.10
CA LEU A 19 -5.59 4.99 -4.45
C LEU A 19 -5.64 6.48 -4.81
N GLU A 20 -6.72 7.16 -4.44
CA GLU A 20 -6.83 8.62 -4.64
C GLU A 20 -5.76 9.39 -3.88
N TRP A 21 -5.50 9.03 -2.63
CA TRP A 21 -4.44 9.67 -1.85
C TRP A 21 -3.07 9.40 -2.45
N HIS A 22 -2.80 8.17 -2.89
CA HIS A 22 -1.53 7.84 -3.53
C HIS A 22 -1.27 8.66 -4.81
N GLU A 23 -2.32 9.01 -5.56
CA GLU A 23 -2.20 9.89 -6.73
C GLU A 23 -2.02 11.36 -6.36
N GLN A 24 -2.66 11.82 -5.28
CA GLN A 24 -2.56 13.20 -4.81
C GLN A 24 -1.20 13.50 -4.17
N TYR A 25 -0.57 12.50 -3.56
CA TYR A 25 0.71 12.62 -2.86
C TYR A 25 1.78 11.77 -3.57
N PRO A 26 2.46 12.32 -4.59
CA PRO A 26 3.47 11.56 -5.33
C PRO A 26 4.64 11.17 -4.45
N VAL A 27 5.23 10.03 -4.75
CA VAL A 27 6.37 9.47 -4.00
C VAL A 27 7.55 10.44 -3.98
N THR A 28 7.99 10.75 -2.77
CA THR A 28 9.10 11.67 -2.48
C THR A 28 10.47 10.96 -2.49
N ASP A 29 11.55 11.73 -2.61
CA ASP A 29 12.92 11.21 -2.48
C ASP A 29 13.17 10.56 -1.11
N TYR A 30 12.52 11.10 -0.07
CA TYR A 30 12.61 10.52 1.28
C TYR A 30 12.01 9.12 1.34
N GLU A 31 10.86 8.91 0.69
CA GLU A 31 10.22 7.60 0.63
C GLU A 31 11.03 6.59 -0.16
N ARG A 32 11.69 7.02 -1.24
CA ARG A 32 12.64 6.19 -2.00
C ARG A 32 13.81 5.74 -1.12
N HIS A 33 14.48 6.67 -0.44
CA HIS A 33 15.58 6.34 0.47
C HIS A 33 15.14 5.44 1.62
N ARG A 34 13.92 5.64 2.15
CA ARG A 34 13.35 4.77 3.18
C ARG A 34 13.07 3.37 2.64
N ASN A 35 12.60 3.24 1.40
CA ASN A 35 12.37 1.95 0.75
C ASN A 35 13.68 1.19 0.56
N ASP A 36 14.74 1.86 0.11
CA ASP A 36 16.09 1.27 -0.01
C ASP A 36 16.61 0.77 1.35
N ALA A 37 16.53 1.61 2.40
CA ALA A 37 17.00 1.24 3.73
C ALA A 37 16.20 0.08 4.37
N ILE A 38 14.90 -0.04 4.04
CA ILE A 38 14.06 -1.13 4.53
C ILE A 38 14.32 -2.42 3.75
N GLU A 39 14.54 -2.33 2.43
CA GLU A 39 14.93 -3.46 1.59
C GLU A 39 16.21 -4.12 2.12
N ASP A 40 17.21 -3.32 2.50
CA ASP A 40 18.47 -3.81 3.10
C ASP A 40 18.24 -4.66 4.37
N VAL A 41 17.17 -4.38 5.12
CA VAL A 41 16.85 -5.05 6.39
C VAL A 41 15.91 -6.24 6.20
N GLN A 42 14.86 -6.09 5.39
CA GLN A 42 13.79 -7.09 5.25
C GLN A 42 14.00 -8.03 4.05
N GLY A 43 14.81 -7.63 3.07
CA GLY A 43 15.06 -8.36 1.84
C GLY A 43 13.92 -8.27 0.81
N ASN A 44 12.90 -7.45 1.07
CA ASN A 44 11.82 -7.15 0.13
C ASN A 44 11.58 -5.65 0.01
N ARG A 45 11.18 -5.23 -1.19
CA ARG A 45 11.01 -3.83 -1.57
C ARG A 45 9.55 -3.55 -1.88
N ASN A 46 9.07 -2.35 -1.53
CA ASN A 46 7.71 -1.96 -1.88
C ASN A 46 7.65 -1.47 -3.35
N PRO A 47 7.04 -2.22 -4.28
CA PRO A 47 7.01 -1.85 -5.70
C PRO A 47 6.18 -0.60 -5.98
N PHE A 48 5.27 -0.19 -5.08
CA PHE A 48 4.47 1.02 -5.25
C PHE A 48 5.26 2.31 -4.98
N ILE A 49 6.43 2.21 -4.34
CA ILE A 49 7.35 3.34 -4.17
C ILE A 49 8.21 3.53 -5.43
N ASP A 50 8.63 2.43 -6.06
CA ASP A 50 9.46 2.48 -7.27
C ASP A 50 8.65 2.70 -8.55
N PHE A 51 7.44 2.15 -8.60
CA PHE A 51 6.52 2.22 -9.71
C PHE A 51 5.12 2.61 -9.23
N PRO A 52 4.89 3.90 -8.90
CA PRO A 52 3.59 4.38 -8.40
C PRO A 52 2.40 4.03 -9.31
N GLU A 53 2.63 3.89 -10.61
CA GLU A 53 1.60 3.50 -11.58
C GLU A 53 1.07 2.07 -11.39
N LEU A 54 1.79 1.21 -10.68
CA LEU A 54 1.32 -0.13 -10.35
C LEU A 54 0.13 -0.09 -9.40
N ALA A 55 0.00 0.95 -8.55
CA ALA A 55 -1.13 1.07 -7.63
C ALA A 55 -2.49 1.06 -8.35
N ARG A 56 -2.58 1.59 -9.58
CA ARG A 56 -3.83 1.53 -10.38
C ARG A 56 -3.97 0.26 -11.21
N LYS A 57 -2.87 -0.46 -11.48
CA LYS A 57 -2.84 -1.62 -12.39
C LYS A 57 -3.00 -2.94 -11.65
N VAL A 58 -2.65 -2.98 -10.37
CA VAL A 58 -2.82 -4.17 -9.53
C VAL A 58 -4.29 -4.32 -9.20
N ASP A 59 -4.81 -5.53 -9.43
CA ASP A 59 -6.13 -5.90 -8.96
C ASP A 59 -6.03 -6.33 -7.49
N PHE A 60 -6.55 -5.49 -6.59
CA PHE A 60 -6.59 -5.79 -5.17
C PHE A 60 -7.84 -6.57 -4.77
N SER A 61 -8.77 -6.89 -5.68
CA SER A 61 -9.97 -7.64 -5.33
C SER A 61 -9.67 -9.05 -4.83
N GLU A 62 -8.55 -9.63 -5.27
CA GLU A 62 -8.10 -10.97 -4.89
C GLU A 62 -7.39 -11.02 -3.51
N GLY A 63 -7.06 -9.87 -2.92
CA GLY A 63 -6.35 -9.77 -1.65
C GLY A 63 -7.23 -9.46 -0.42
N PHE A 64 -8.47 -9.06 -0.64
CA PHE A 64 -9.41 -8.61 0.41
C PHE A 64 -10.61 -9.56 0.60
N GLY A 65 -10.51 -10.83 0.18
CA GLY A 65 -11.65 -11.74 0.28
C GLY A 65 -11.29 -13.21 0.05
N GLY A 66 -11.18 -13.93 1.17
CA GLY A 66 -11.29 -15.38 1.30
C GLY A 66 -11.74 -15.70 2.71
#